data_AF-A0A1S1QUY4-F1
#
_entry.id   AF-A0A1S1QUY4-F1
#
_cell.length_a   1.000
_cell.length_b   1.000
_cell.length_c   1.000
_cell.angle_alpha   90.00
_cell.angle_beta   90.00
_cell.angle_gamma   90.00
#
_symmetry.space_group_name_H-M   'P 1'
#
loop_
_entity.id
_entity.type
_entity.pdbx_description
1 polymer ?
#
loop_
_entity_poly.entity_id
_entity_poly.type
_entity_poly.pdbx_seq_one_letter_code
_entity_poly.pdbx_strand_id
1 'polypeptide(L)'
;MAEPIRDRLDPLTDELDSLPTLINYEQRQQALATWTIPADDWEELTADLRRGPIARRYSTHKIHLGDRKRRTASVPTWMLITEGDYKLSPLIQEDRRTSGDTMLTLDVQQAVYQRRFPDKHHYRKLTSLLEPYAQRARRVIDQGGVPPTQHRPPV
;
A
#
# COMPACT_ATOMS: atom_id res chain seq x y z
N MET A 1 -30.52 -12.70 32.68
CA MET A 1 -29.29 -13.33 32.15
C MET A 1 -29.10 -12.79 30.75
N ALA A 2 -28.05 -11.99 30.51
CA ALA A 2 -27.73 -11.48 29.17
C ALA A 2 -26.74 -12.46 28.54
N GLU A 3 -27.12 -13.10 27.43
CA GLU A 3 -26.18 -13.87 26.62
C GLU A 3 -25.06 -12.96 26.12
N PRO A 4 -23.79 -13.39 26.20
CA PRO A 4 -22.66 -12.59 25.77
C PRO A 4 -22.73 -12.39 24.26
N ILE A 5 -22.56 -11.15 23.81
CA ILE A 5 -22.65 -10.72 22.40
C ILE A 5 -21.79 -11.58 21.46
N ARG A 6 -20.74 -12.22 21.97
CA ARG A 6 -19.90 -13.17 21.22
C ARG A 6 -20.68 -14.36 20.64
N ASP A 7 -21.58 -14.97 21.41
CA ASP A 7 -22.30 -16.18 21.01
C ASP A 7 -23.27 -15.94 19.82
N ARG A 8 -23.60 -14.68 19.52
CA ARG A 8 -24.45 -14.29 18.38
C ARG A 8 -23.64 -13.86 17.16
N LEU A 9 -22.34 -13.63 17.31
CA LEU A 9 -21.45 -13.21 16.23
C LEU A 9 -20.76 -14.39 15.56
N ASP A 10 -20.56 -15.51 16.26
CA ASP A 10 -19.90 -16.70 15.70
C ASP A 10 -20.64 -17.25 14.47
N PRO A 11 -21.98 -17.40 14.44
CA PRO A 11 -22.68 -17.86 13.24
C PRO A 11 -22.59 -16.89 12.05
N LEU A 12 -22.54 -15.58 12.34
CA LEU A 12 -22.36 -14.56 11.32
C LEU A 12 -20.93 -14.57 10.75
N THR A 13 -19.96 -14.93 11.59
CA THR A 13 -18.55 -15.06 11.21
C THR A 13 -18.36 -16.28 10.32
N ASP A 14 -18.95 -17.42 10.69
CA ASP A 14 -18.92 -18.65 9.90
C ASP A 14 -19.59 -18.47 8.53
N GLU A 15 -20.72 -17.74 8.48
CA GLU A 15 -21.42 -17.43 7.23
C GLU A 15 -20.55 -16.56 6.31
N LEU A 16 -19.91 -15.52 6.86
CA LEU A 16 -18.99 -14.67 6.11
C LEU A 16 -17.76 -15.46 5.63
N ASP A 17 -17.16 -16.29 6.47
CA ASP A 17 -15.98 -17.11 6.15
C ASP A 17 -16.27 -18.15 5.06
N SER A 18 -17.53 -18.58 4.94
CA SER A 18 -17.97 -19.49 3.88
C SER A 18 -18.10 -18.83 2.50
N LEU A 19 -18.10 -17.49 2.43
CA LEU A 19 -18.21 -16.77 1.16
C LEU A 19 -16.89 -16.87 0.39
N PRO A 20 -16.89 -17.42 -0.85
CA PRO A 20 -15.69 -17.50 -1.69
C PRO A 20 -15.14 -16.13 -2.11
N THR A 21 -15.88 -15.06 -1.84
CA THR A 21 -15.52 -13.66 -2.10
C THR A 21 -15.07 -12.92 -0.83
N LEU A 22 -15.02 -13.58 0.33
CA LEU A 22 -14.60 -12.90 1.56
C LEU A 22 -13.13 -12.50 1.42
N ILE A 23 -12.89 -11.19 1.50
CA ILE A 23 -11.54 -10.66 1.60
C ILE A 23 -11.07 -10.96 3.02
N ASN A 24 -10.06 -11.82 3.16
CA ASN A 24 -9.42 -12.06 4.44
C ASN A 24 -8.55 -10.84 4.82
N TYR A 25 -9.23 -9.83 5.36
CA TYR A 25 -8.64 -8.55 5.74
C TYR A 25 -7.55 -8.73 6.79
N GLU A 26 -7.76 -9.61 7.76
CA GLU A 26 -6.78 -9.92 8.80
C GLU A 26 -5.51 -10.53 8.20
N GLN A 27 -5.63 -11.54 7.34
CA GLN A 27 -4.50 -12.16 6.65
C GLN A 27 -3.69 -11.11 5.87
N ARG A 28 -4.36 -10.22 5.13
CA ARG A 28 -3.68 -9.14 4.40
C ARG A 28 -3.00 -8.15 5.33
N GLN A 29 -3.60 -7.80 6.47
CA GLN A 29 -2.97 -6.92 7.46
C GLN A 29 -1.74 -7.57 8.11
N GLN A 30 -1.83 -8.84 8.51
CA GLN A 30 -0.74 -9.59 9.12
C GLN A 30 0.43 -9.75 8.14
N ALA A 31 0.15 -10.11 6.89
CA ALA A 31 1.16 -10.24 5.83
C ALA A 31 1.92 -8.93 5.56
N LEU A 32 1.28 -7.78 5.85
CA LEU A 32 1.83 -6.45 5.59
C LEU A 32 2.28 -5.71 6.85
N ALA A 33 2.34 -6.37 8.01
CA ALA A 33 2.57 -5.74 9.32
C ALA A 33 3.86 -4.89 9.39
N THR A 34 4.90 -5.28 8.65
CA THR A 34 6.18 -4.55 8.56
C THR A 34 6.50 -4.11 7.13
N TRP A 35 5.51 -4.22 6.23
CA TRP A 35 5.75 -4.13 4.81
C TRP A 35 5.91 -2.70 4.32
N THR A 36 6.89 -2.54 3.45
CA THR A 36 7.09 -1.37 2.58
C THR A 36 7.40 -1.90 1.18
N ILE A 37 7.18 -1.10 0.13
CA ILE A 37 7.59 -1.50 -1.22
C ILE A 37 9.11 -1.80 -1.19
N PRO A 38 9.55 -3.00 -1.61
CA PRO A 38 10.97 -3.34 -1.67
C PRO A 38 11.77 -2.33 -2.48
N ALA A 39 13.05 -2.14 -2.15
CA ALA A 39 13.88 -1.15 -2.83
C ALA A 39 14.02 -1.48 -4.33
N ASP A 40 14.27 -2.76 -4.65
CA ASP A 40 14.42 -3.23 -6.03
C ASP A 40 13.13 -3.04 -6.84
N ASP A 41 11.99 -3.47 -6.27
CA ASP A 41 10.68 -3.27 -6.88
C ASP A 41 10.38 -1.78 -7.10
N TRP A 42 10.78 -0.93 -6.15
CA TRP A 42 10.64 0.52 -6.28
C TRP A 42 11.52 1.08 -7.41
N GLU A 43 12.74 0.58 -7.57
CA GLU A 43 13.62 0.96 -8.67
C GLU A 43 13.03 0.57 -10.02
N GLU A 44 12.50 -0.65 -10.15
CA GLU A 44 11.84 -1.13 -11.36
C GLU A 44 10.59 -0.30 -11.67
N LEU A 45 9.68 -0.16 -10.70
CA LEU A 45 8.45 0.62 -10.84
C LEU A 45 8.71 2.06 -11.26
N THR A 46 9.80 2.66 -10.78
CA THR A 46 10.12 4.06 -11.05
C THR A 46 11.10 4.28 -12.19
N ALA A 47 11.62 3.20 -12.80
CA ALA A 47 12.61 3.28 -13.87
C ALA A 47 12.12 4.12 -15.07
N ASP A 48 10.86 3.95 -15.45
CA ASP A 48 10.25 4.71 -16.55
C ASP A 48 9.93 6.16 -16.19
N LEU A 49 9.67 6.43 -14.91
CA LEU A 49 9.53 7.80 -14.42
C LEU A 49 10.87 8.54 -14.44
N ARG A 50 11.97 7.84 -14.17
CA ARG A 50 13.35 8.36 -14.20
C ARG A 50 13.84 8.64 -15.62
N ARG A 51 13.41 7.84 -16.61
CA ARG A 51 13.85 7.96 -18.02
C ARG A 51 12.89 8.73 -18.93
N GLY A 52 11.64 8.89 -18.50
CA GLY A 52 10.56 9.41 -19.33
C GLY A 52 10.53 10.95 -19.48
N PRO A 53 9.59 11.47 -20.29
CA PRO A 53 9.43 12.91 -20.54
C PRO A 53 9.20 13.74 -19.26
N ILE A 54 8.65 13.12 -18.21
CA ILE A 54 8.42 13.77 -16.92
C ILE A 54 9.76 14.14 -16.24
N ALA A 55 10.77 13.27 -16.28
CA ALA A 55 12.12 13.56 -15.78
C ALA A 55 12.86 14.62 -16.62
N ARG A 56 12.42 14.85 -17.87
CA ARG A 56 12.92 15.95 -18.70
C ARG A 56 12.25 17.28 -18.37
N ARG A 57 10.96 17.26 -18.00
CA ARG A 57 10.16 18.45 -17.65
C ARG A 57 10.41 18.92 -16.20
N TYR A 58 10.64 17.99 -15.29
CA TYR A 58 11.06 18.24 -13.92
C TYR A 58 12.41 17.57 -13.77
N SER A 59 13.47 18.29 -13.37
CA SER A 59 14.77 17.64 -13.15
C SER A 59 14.58 16.41 -12.26
N THR A 60 15.31 15.33 -12.50
CA THR A 60 15.22 14.08 -11.72
C THR A 60 15.34 14.36 -10.21
N HIS A 61 16.09 15.41 -9.85
CA HIS A 61 16.20 15.96 -8.51
C HIS A 61 14.86 16.50 -7.97
N LYS A 62 14.03 17.18 -8.78
CA LYS A 62 12.73 17.75 -8.36
C LYS A 62 11.63 16.72 -8.12
N ILE A 63 11.71 15.50 -8.64
CA ILE A 63 10.69 14.45 -8.41
C ILE A 63 11.00 13.62 -7.15
N HIS A 64 12.24 13.69 -6.64
CA HIS A 64 12.71 13.00 -5.42
C HIS A 64 12.14 11.57 -5.27
N LEU A 65 12.47 10.66 -6.20
CA LEU A 65 12.04 9.24 -6.17
C LEU A 65 12.88 8.37 -5.21
N GLY A 66 13.41 8.98 -4.15
CA GLY A 66 14.24 8.29 -3.14
C GLY A 66 13.40 7.55 -2.10
N ASP A 67 14.07 7.09 -1.04
CA ASP A 67 13.45 6.25 0.00
C ASP A 67 12.23 6.90 0.67
N ARG A 68 12.27 8.22 0.92
CA ARG A 68 11.12 8.96 1.44
C ARG A 68 9.88 8.77 0.56
N LYS A 69 10.02 8.88 -0.76
CA LYS A 69 8.92 8.69 -1.72
C LYS A 69 8.47 7.24 -1.80
N ARG A 70 9.40 6.28 -1.69
CA ARG A 70 9.08 4.84 -1.58
C ARG A 70 8.20 4.57 -0.36
N ARG A 71 8.57 5.10 0.81
CA ARG A 71 7.77 4.99 2.05
C ARG A 71 6.42 5.68 1.91
N THR A 72 6.37 6.89 1.34
CA THR A 72 5.10 7.58 1.05
C THR A 72 4.22 6.77 0.10
N ALA A 73 4.78 6.15 -0.95
CA ALA A 73 4.05 5.34 -1.93
C ALA A 73 3.61 3.99 -1.37
N SER A 74 4.33 3.46 -0.38
CA SER A 74 4.00 2.20 0.28
C SER A 74 2.66 2.28 1.01
N VAL A 75 2.31 3.41 1.61
CA VAL A 75 1.04 3.57 2.35
C VAL A 75 -0.22 3.51 1.47
N PRO A 76 -0.36 4.28 0.37
CA PRO A 76 -1.49 4.14 -0.54
C PRO A 76 -1.46 2.82 -1.31
N THR A 77 -0.30 2.16 -1.44
CA THR A 77 -0.21 0.80 -1.98
C THR A 77 -0.73 -0.23 -0.98
N TRP A 78 -0.39 -0.10 0.30
CA TRP A 78 -0.98 -0.88 1.39
C TRP A 78 -2.50 -0.72 1.43
N MET A 79 -3.00 0.51 1.33
CA MET A 79 -4.44 0.82 1.22
C MET A 79 -5.06 0.11 0.01
N LEU A 80 -4.36 0.13 -1.12
CA LEU A 80 -4.75 -0.62 -2.30
C LEU A 80 -4.53 -2.12 -2.16
N ILE A 81 -3.90 -2.69 -1.14
CA ILE A 81 -3.82 -4.15 -0.98
C ILE A 81 -4.91 -4.61 0.00
N THR A 82 -5.04 -3.92 1.12
CA THR A 82 -5.97 -4.27 2.20
C THR A 82 -7.39 -3.78 1.97
N GLU A 83 -7.61 -2.81 1.07
CA GLU A 83 -8.88 -2.06 0.97
C GLU A 83 -9.24 -1.28 2.25
N GLY A 84 -8.30 -1.15 3.18
CA GLY A 84 -8.47 -0.42 4.44
C GLY A 84 -8.16 1.07 4.33
N ASP A 85 -8.41 1.82 5.39
CA ASP A 85 -7.99 3.23 5.49
C ASP A 85 -6.46 3.32 5.64
N TYR A 86 -5.82 4.19 4.86
CA TYR A 86 -4.37 4.43 4.91
C TYR A 86 -3.85 4.80 6.31
N LYS A 87 -4.69 5.38 7.18
CA LYS A 87 -4.36 5.69 8.58
C LYS A 87 -4.08 4.45 9.42
N LEU A 88 -4.57 3.28 9.00
CA LEU A 88 -4.34 1.99 9.64
C LEU A 88 -3.06 1.31 9.14
N SER A 89 -2.37 1.88 8.15
CA SER A 89 -1.11 1.32 7.67
C SER A 89 -0.08 1.28 8.79
N PRO A 90 0.65 0.16 8.96
CA PRO A 90 1.69 0.03 9.98
C PRO A 90 2.75 1.14 9.90
N LEU A 91 3.09 1.60 8.70
CA LEU A 91 4.01 2.72 8.49
C LEU A 91 3.52 4.03 9.11
N ILE A 92 2.22 4.32 9.04
CA ILE A 92 1.62 5.53 9.64
C ILE A 92 1.51 5.37 11.15
N GLN A 93 1.15 4.17 11.62
CA GLN A 93 1.08 3.87 13.04
C GLN A 93 2.46 3.98 13.70
N GLU A 94 3.50 3.51 13.03
CA GLU A 94 4.88 3.62 13.51
C GLU A 94 5.37 5.07 13.52
N ASP A 95 5.19 5.81 12.42
CA ASP A 95 5.53 7.24 12.32
C ASP A 95 4.91 8.09 13.45
N ARG A 96 3.64 7.81 13.75
CA ARG A 96 2.92 8.45 14.87
C ARG A 96 3.50 8.11 16.24
N ARG A 97 3.99 6.87 16.43
CA ARG A 97 4.58 6.43 17.70
C ARG A 97 5.98 6.99 17.90
N THR A 98 6.81 6.97 16.86
CA THR A 98 8.26 7.24 17.00
C THR A 98 8.61 8.71 16.93
N SER A 99 7.96 9.45 16.05
CA SER A 99 8.51 10.75 15.64
C SER A 99 7.69 11.92 16.16
N GLY A 100 6.39 11.74 16.44
CA GLY A 100 5.46 12.86 16.64
C GLY A 100 5.41 13.84 15.44
N ASP A 101 6.22 13.57 14.41
CA ASP A 101 6.62 14.45 13.35
C ASP A 101 5.91 13.96 12.10
N THR A 102 4.95 14.78 11.68
CA THR A 102 3.87 14.41 10.77
C THR A 102 4.32 14.36 9.32
N MET A 103 5.61 14.45 9.02
CA MET A 103 6.10 14.65 7.65
C MET A 103 5.70 13.49 6.72
N LEU A 104 5.86 12.22 7.14
CA LEU A 104 5.37 11.08 6.35
C LEU A 104 3.84 11.09 6.26
N THR A 105 3.15 11.38 7.37
CA THR A 105 1.69 11.52 7.40
C THR A 105 1.19 12.60 6.43
N LEU A 106 1.85 13.75 6.35
CA LEU A 106 1.55 14.88 5.45
C LEU A 106 1.84 14.50 3.99
N ASP A 107 2.98 13.86 3.73
CA ASP A 107 3.32 13.38 2.39
C ASP A 107 2.28 12.36 1.89
N VAL A 108 1.83 11.46 2.76
CA VAL A 108 0.80 10.46 2.46
C VAL A 108 -0.56 11.11 2.27
N GLN A 109 -0.97 12.04 3.15
CA GLN A 109 -2.20 12.81 2.99
C GLN A 109 -2.20 13.54 1.64
N GLN A 110 -1.08 14.17 1.28
CA GLN A 110 -0.91 14.83 0.01
C GLN A 110 -0.99 13.84 -1.16
N ALA A 111 -0.36 12.67 -1.06
CA ALA A 111 -0.43 11.64 -2.10
C ALA A 111 -1.85 11.07 -2.29
N VAL A 112 -2.56 10.80 -1.20
CA VAL A 112 -3.96 10.33 -1.20
C VAL A 112 -4.90 11.40 -1.74
N TYR A 113 -4.70 12.66 -1.37
CA TYR A 113 -5.46 13.78 -1.91
C TYR A 113 -5.23 13.92 -3.42
N GLN A 114 -3.97 13.90 -3.88
CA GLN A 114 -3.64 14.08 -5.30
C GLN A 114 -4.09 12.90 -6.17
N ARG A 115 -4.31 11.71 -5.61
CA ARG A 115 -5.01 10.63 -6.31
C ARG A 115 -6.45 10.96 -6.68
N ARG A 116 -7.13 11.78 -5.87
CA ARG A 116 -8.51 12.22 -6.12
C ARG A 116 -8.59 13.36 -7.13
N PHE A 117 -7.48 14.08 -7.38
CA PHE A 117 -7.43 15.25 -8.26
C PHE A 117 -6.34 15.08 -9.33
N PRO A 118 -6.69 14.59 -10.53
CA PRO A 118 -5.74 14.05 -11.52
C PRO A 118 -4.90 15.08 -12.29
N ASP A 119 -5.01 16.38 -12.00
CA ASP A 119 -4.37 17.46 -12.77
C ASP A 119 -2.82 17.48 -12.63
N LYS A 120 -2.26 16.74 -11.67
CA LYS A 120 -0.80 16.60 -11.49
C LYS A 120 -0.26 15.33 -12.14
N HIS A 121 0.32 15.49 -13.33
CA HIS A 121 0.77 14.40 -14.21
C HIS A 121 1.63 13.30 -13.57
N HIS A 122 2.55 13.63 -12.64
CA HIS A 122 3.48 12.63 -12.10
C HIS A 122 2.88 11.75 -10.99
N TYR A 123 1.94 12.26 -10.18
CA TYR A 123 1.22 11.44 -9.21
C TYR A 123 0.18 10.53 -9.86
N ARG A 124 -0.44 10.98 -10.96
CA ARG A 124 -1.28 10.13 -11.81
C ARG A 124 -0.47 8.96 -12.39
N LYS A 125 0.70 9.26 -12.98
CA LYS A 125 1.59 8.24 -13.56
C LYS A 125 2.11 7.26 -12.49
N LEU A 126 2.52 7.76 -11.32
CA LEU A 126 2.92 6.91 -10.20
C LEU A 126 1.75 6.02 -9.74
N THR A 127 0.55 6.58 -9.61
CA THR A 127 -0.64 5.81 -9.23
C THR A 127 -0.96 4.69 -10.22
N SER A 128 -0.87 4.96 -11.53
CA SER A 128 -1.09 3.92 -12.56
C SER A 128 -0.04 2.80 -12.53
N LEU A 129 1.13 3.03 -11.94
CA LEU A 129 2.17 2.01 -11.78
C LEU A 129 1.95 1.18 -10.51
N LEU A 130 1.52 1.84 -9.42
CA LEU A 130 1.27 1.19 -8.14
C LEU A 130 0.02 0.30 -8.14
N GLU A 131 -0.98 0.60 -8.96
CA GLU A 131 -2.24 -0.15 -8.97
C GLU A 131 -2.10 -1.58 -9.51
N PRO A 132 -1.47 -1.83 -10.68
CA PRO A 132 -1.16 -3.19 -11.12
C PRO A 132 -0.24 -3.93 -10.16
N TYR A 133 0.72 -3.22 -9.53
CA TYR A 133 1.59 -3.80 -8.51
C TYR A 133 0.80 -4.27 -7.28
N ALA A 134 -0.10 -3.42 -6.76
CA ALA A 134 -0.97 -3.76 -5.64
C ALA A 134 -1.88 -4.95 -5.96
N GLN A 135 -2.43 -5.03 -7.18
CA GLN A 135 -3.25 -6.17 -7.62
C GLN A 135 -2.45 -7.49 -7.63
N ARG A 136 -1.18 -7.46 -8.07
CA ARG A 136 -0.32 -8.64 -8.00
C ARG A 136 -0.03 -9.04 -6.55
N ALA A 137 0.32 -8.07 -5.71
CA ALA A 137 0.59 -8.32 -4.30
C ALA A 137 -0.64 -8.91 -3.56
N ARG A 138 -1.85 -8.41 -3.84
CA ARG A 138 -3.10 -8.98 -3.32
C ARG A 138 -3.23 -10.46 -3.64
N ARG A 139 -3.10 -10.83 -4.92
CA ARG A 139 -3.25 -12.23 -5.36
C ARG A 139 -2.25 -13.15 -4.67
N VAL A 140 -1.01 -12.69 -4.52
CA VAL A 140 0.03 -13.46 -3.82
C VAL A 140 -0.35 -13.68 -2.35
N ILE A 141 -0.79 -12.62 -1.66
CA ILE A 141 -1.21 -12.74 -0.25
C ILE A 141 -2.42 -13.65 -0.09
N ASP A 142 -3.44 -13.49 -0.94
CA ASP A 142 -4.68 -14.29 -0.90
C ASP A 142 -4.39 -15.79 -1.11
N GLN A 143 -3.33 -16.12 -1.83
CA GLN A 143 -2.85 -17.50 -2.03
C GLN A 143 -1.98 -18.01 -0.86
N GLY A 144 -1.89 -17.26 0.25
CA GLY A 144 -1.04 -17.59 1.41
C GLY A 144 0.44 -17.27 1.20
N GLY A 145 0.77 -16.57 0.12
CA GLY A 145 2.13 -16.14 -0.17
C GLY A 145 2.55 -14.92 0.66
N VAL A 146 3.86 -14.74 0.78
CA VAL A 146 4.41 -13.51 1.36
C VAL A 146 4.33 -12.43 0.28
N PRO A 147 3.85 -11.21 0.59
CA PRO A 147 3.90 -10.11 -0.36
C PRO A 147 5.34 -9.89 -0.83
N PRO A 148 5.55 -9.32 -2.03
CA PRO A 148 6.88 -9.01 -2.52
C PRO A 148 7.63 -8.22 -1.44
N THR A 149 8.56 -8.92 -0.80
CA THR A 149 9.42 -8.46 0.29
C THR A 149 10.87 -8.52 -0.19
N GLN A 150 11.16 -9.43 -1.13
CA GLN A 150 12.38 -9.53 -1.93
C GLN A 150 12.02 -10.16 -3.28
N HIS A 151 12.50 -9.61 -4.38
CA HIS A 151 12.35 -10.22 -5.70
C HIS A 151 13.14 -11.55 -5.73
N ARG A 152 12.49 -12.67 -6.04
CA ARG A 152 13.17 -13.84 -6.64
C ARG A 152 12.94 -13.78 -8.15
N PRO A 153 14.00 -13.74 -8.98
CA PRO A 153 13.83 -13.77 -10.43
C PRO A 153 13.18 -15.09 -10.86
N PRO A 154 12.37 -15.09 -11.95
CA PRO A 154 11.96 -16.34 -12.57
C PRO A 154 13.22 -17.08 -13.05
N VAL A 155 13.29 -18.38 -12.76
CA VAL A 155 14.31 -19.30 -13.29
C VAL A 155 14.01 -19.57 -14.76
#